data_AF-A0A231NZE8-F1
#
_entry.id   AF-A0A231NZE8-F1
#
_cell.length_a   1.000
_cell.length_b   1.000
_cell.length_c   1.000
_cell.angle_alpha   90.00
_cell.angle_beta   90.00
_cell.angle_gamma   90.00
#
_symmetry.space_group_name_H-M   'P 1'
#
loop_
_entity.id
_entity.type
_entity.pdbx_description
1 polymer ?
#
loop_
_entity_poly.entity_id
_entity_poly.type
_entity_poly.pdbx_seq_one_letter_code
_entity_poly.pdbx_strand_id
1 'polypeptide(L)'
;MQQDTIVIVSALRRFGRLYSAPRFFGLVCLLALLPLLSLSPAVCSWAQTQQQTAAPTPAAANPDNADAAASAIPSKADSPRDATAILTDTAEAEVSPAEPAAAAVPDSTVPAASEAAPTPQAAPSPASTPQASPTTQAAPAPQVAPNTAPEAPPLPQPLGFVATCFDGDTLKLTDRRVVRLAGIDAPELARGDRRGQLFAREARVQLAALAQGQQVKLLQAGVKHRDLYGRILAEVMLPDGRSLNEIMVRNGAAYFYPHRDLSPQLQERLRTLQHEAIAERRGMWGFLLSQPVAKNTYLGNKESLRFFPSDCAEAQSIRPRNRVYFGNLMDAFMAGYAPARVCPFWPVTP
;
A
#
# COMPACT_ATOMS: atom_id res chain seq x y z
N MET A 1 -37.46 -40.78 -41.96
CA MET A 1 -38.58 -39.81 -41.88
C MET A 1 -39.32 -40.04 -40.57
N GLN A 2 -39.90 -39.07 -39.89
CA GLN A 2 -39.63 -37.63 -39.68
C GLN A 2 -40.85 -37.07 -38.93
N GLN A 3 -40.67 -35.99 -38.16
CA GLN A 3 -41.69 -35.40 -37.26
C GLN A 3 -41.88 -36.22 -35.96
N ASP A 4 -42.34 -35.54 -34.91
CA ASP A 4 -42.56 -35.92 -33.49
C ASP A 4 -41.47 -35.59 -32.44
N THR A 5 -40.17 -35.71 -32.71
CA THR A 5 -39.15 -35.33 -31.68
C THR A 5 -38.99 -33.82 -31.47
N ILE A 6 -39.68 -32.98 -32.27
CA ILE A 6 -39.47 -31.53 -32.36
C ILE A 6 -40.69 -30.72 -31.85
N VAL A 7 -41.15 -31.02 -30.63
CA VAL A 7 -42.11 -30.16 -29.89
C VAL A 7 -41.66 -29.93 -28.45
N ILE A 8 -41.33 -31.00 -27.73
CA ILE A 8 -41.18 -30.99 -26.26
C ILE A 8 -39.99 -30.12 -25.77
N VAL A 9 -38.90 -30.02 -26.55
CA VAL A 9 -37.68 -29.30 -26.15
C VAL A 9 -37.85 -27.75 -26.19
N SER A 10 -38.89 -27.23 -26.84
CA SER A 10 -39.09 -25.79 -27.03
C SER A 10 -39.69 -25.07 -25.80
N ALA A 11 -40.47 -25.77 -24.97
CA ALA A 11 -41.20 -25.16 -23.85
C ALA A 11 -40.31 -24.73 -22.66
N LEU A 12 -39.26 -25.51 -22.35
CA LEU A 12 -38.45 -25.34 -21.13
C LEU A 12 -37.39 -24.22 -21.19
N ARG A 13 -37.38 -23.39 -22.24
CA ARG A 13 -36.49 -22.20 -22.34
C ARG A 13 -37.17 -20.85 -22.03
N ARG A 14 -38.43 -20.83 -21.55
CA ARG A 14 -39.15 -19.57 -21.25
C ARG A 14 -39.51 -19.28 -19.79
N PHE A 15 -39.27 -20.19 -18.83
CA PHE A 15 -39.59 -19.97 -17.40
C PHE A 15 -38.39 -19.90 -16.44
N GLY A 16 -37.16 -20.14 -16.90
CA GLY A 16 -35.94 -20.03 -16.08
C GLY A 16 -35.39 -18.61 -15.91
N ARG A 17 -36.24 -17.58 -15.73
CA ARG A 17 -35.79 -16.17 -15.66
C ARG A 17 -36.61 -15.28 -14.70
N LEU A 18 -36.79 -15.74 -13.47
CA LEU A 18 -37.22 -14.93 -12.31
C LEU A 18 -36.62 -15.55 -11.03
N TYR A 19 -36.21 -14.70 -10.08
CA TYR A 19 -35.57 -15.02 -8.79
C TYR A 19 -34.19 -15.73 -8.84
N SER A 20 -33.19 -15.13 -8.18
CA SER A 20 -31.86 -15.73 -7.96
C SER A 20 -31.15 -15.11 -6.74
N ALA A 21 -31.63 -15.50 -5.56
CA ALA A 21 -31.03 -15.41 -4.22
C ALA A 21 -32.09 -15.86 -3.18
N PRO A 22 -31.72 -16.36 -1.98
CA PRO A 22 -30.38 -16.42 -1.39
C PRO A 22 -29.90 -17.85 -1.08
N ARG A 23 -28.68 -17.94 -0.51
CA ARG A 23 -28.24 -19.10 0.28
C ARG A 23 -29.11 -19.24 1.53
N PHE A 24 -29.82 -20.35 1.73
CA PHE A 24 -30.20 -20.94 3.04
C PHE A 24 -31.08 -22.20 2.84
N PHE A 25 -30.51 -23.26 2.26
CA PHE A 25 -31.18 -24.56 2.14
C PHE A 25 -30.19 -25.68 2.49
N GLY A 26 -30.04 -25.93 3.80
CA GLY A 26 -29.03 -26.87 4.31
C GLY A 26 -28.95 -27.02 5.84
N LEU A 27 -29.98 -26.59 6.61
CA LEU A 27 -30.03 -26.82 8.06
C LEU A 27 -31.44 -26.82 8.69
N VAL A 28 -32.53 -26.80 7.90
CA VAL A 28 -33.92 -26.64 8.41
C VAL A 28 -34.87 -27.66 7.78
N CYS A 29 -34.49 -28.94 7.77
CA CYS A 29 -35.33 -30.02 7.24
C CYS A 29 -35.25 -31.33 8.06
N LEU A 30 -34.80 -31.26 9.32
CA LEU A 30 -34.65 -32.44 10.20
C LEU A 30 -35.17 -32.22 11.64
N LEU A 31 -35.81 -31.08 11.93
CA LEU A 31 -36.29 -30.71 13.27
C LEU A 31 -37.68 -30.03 13.21
N ALA A 32 -38.68 -30.73 12.65
CA ALA A 32 -40.04 -30.19 12.52
C ALA A 32 -41.18 -31.24 12.61
N LEU A 33 -40.89 -32.52 12.83
CA LEU A 33 -41.88 -33.61 12.85
C LEU A 33 -41.62 -34.61 13.99
N LEU A 34 -41.68 -34.14 15.25
CA LEU A 34 -41.82 -35.01 16.43
C LEU A 34 -42.29 -34.21 17.68
N PRO A 35 -43.62 -34.14 17.91
CA PRO A 35 -44.18 -34.04 19.26
C PRO A 35 -45.17 -35.19 19.54
N LEU A 36 -45.69 -35.24 20.78
CA LEU A 36 -46.72 -36.18 21.27
C LEU A 36 -46.28 -37.64 21.51
N LEU A 37 -45.49 -37.83 22.57
CA LEU A 37 -45.73 -38.90 23.56
C LEU A 37 -45.39 -38.35 24.95
N SER A 38 -45.97 -38.92 26.02
CA SER A 38 -46.21 -38.16 27.26
C SER A 38 -45.96 -38.94 28.56
N LEU A 39 -45.77 -38.14 29.63
CA LEU A 39 -45.97 -38.46 31.06
C LEU A 39 -45.03 -39.46 31.77
N SER A 40 -44.19 -38.85 32.63
CA SER A 40 -43.99 -39.23 34.05
C SER A 40 -42.96 -40.31 34.42
N PRO A 41 -42.45 -40.30 35.68
CA PRO A 41 -41.14 -40.88 36.00
C PRO A 41 -41.17 -42.08 36.98
N ALA A 42 -40.14 -42.94 36.92
CA ALA A 42 -39.86 -43.93 37.94
C ALA A 42 -38.36 -44.26 38.11
N VAL A 43 -37.90 -44.14 39.35
CA VAL A 43 -36.81 -44.83 40.09
C VAL A 43 -35.94 -45.86 39.35
N CYS A 44 -34.62 -45.62 39.32
CA CYS A 44 -33.49 -46.53 39.68
C CYS A 44 -32.16 -45.78 39.43
N SER A 45 -31.27 -45.46 40.37
CA SER A 45 -30.80 -46.15 41.59
C SER A 45 -30.01 -47.45 41.34
N TRP A 46 -28.79 -47.31 40.82
CA TRP A 46 -27.63 -48.13 41.21
C TRP A 46 -26.41 -47.22 41.35
N ALA A 47 -25.47 -47.56 42.24
CA ALA A 47 -24.37 -46.71 42.68
C ALA A 47 -23.03 -47.46 42.73
N GLN A 48 -21.93 -46.71 43.00
CA GLN A 48 -20.57 -47.22 43.27
C GLN A 48 -19.88 -47.82 42.00
N THR A 49 -18.55 -47.87 41.82
CA THR A 49 -17.37 -47.50 42.64
C THR A 49 -16.20 -47.20 41.68
N GLN A 50 -15.15 -46.40 41.89
CA GLN A 50 -14.67 -45.51 42.98
C GLN A 50 -14.31 -44.11 42.40
N GLN A 51 -13.63 -43.25 43.18
CA GLN A 51 -12.93 -42.03 42.74
C GLN A 51 -11.44 -42.07 43.15
N GLN A 52 -10.57 -41.40 42.36
CA GLN A 52 -9.38 -40.64 42.81
C GLN A 52 -8.19 -41.42 43.45
N THR A 53 -6.96 -40.89 43.57
CA THR A 53 -6.44 -39.50 43.35
C THR A 53 -5.81 -39.30 41.94
N ALA A 54 -4.57 -38.89 41.63
CA ALA A 54 -3.31 -38.58 42.35
C ALA A 54 -2.49 -37.47 41.63
N ALA A 55 -1.42 -36.95 42.25
CA ALA A 55 -0.54 -35.87 41.72
C ALA A 55 0.92 -35.98 42.30
N PRO A 56 1.91 -35.12 41.95
CA PRO A 56 3.32 -35.56 41.77
C PRO A 56 4.40 -34.97 42.73
N THR A 57 5.70 -35.18 42.37
CA THR A 57 6.97 -34.55 42.87
C THR A 57 7.47 -34.97 44.28
N PRO A 58 8.75 -34.72 44.71
CA PRO A 58 9.94 -34.17 44.02
C PRO A 58 11.35 -34.84 44.26
N ALA A 59 12.33 -34.42 43.42
CA ALA A 59 13.78 -34.12 43.62
C ALA A 59 14.77 -34.98 44.46
N ALA A 60 15.96 -35.23 43.84
CA ALA A 60 17.28 -35.55 44.45
C ALA A 60 18.44 -35.19 43.46
N ALA A 61 19.70 -34.98 43.90
CA ALA A 61 20.84 -34.58 43.04
C ALA A 61 22.26 -34.71 43.69
N ASN A 62 23.32 -34.56 42.85
CA ASN A 62 24.75 -34.24 43.13
C ASN A 62 25.68 -35.28 43.81
N PRO A 63 27.04 -35.18 43.70
CA PRO A 63 27.91 -34.38 42.79
C PRO A 63 29.12 -35.16 42.16
N ASP A 64 30.08 -34.41 41.59
CA ASP A 64 31.54 -34.68 41.40
C ASP A 64 32.09 -35.88 40.58
N ASN A 65 32.86 -35.58 39.53
CA ASN A 65 34.34 -35.68 39.55
C ASN A 65 34.97 -34.91 38.36
N ALA A 66 36.30 -34.67 38.38
CA ALA A 66 37.07 -34.07 37.30
C ALA A 66 38.26 -34.96 36.89
N ASP A 67 38.72 -34.86 35.62
CA ASP A 67 40.15 -34.93 35.28
C ASP A 67 40.44 -34.45 33.84
N ALA A 68 41.72 -34.33 33.46
CA ALA A 68 42.16 -33.65 32.21
C ALA A 68 43.14 -34.44 31.31
N ALA A 69 43.21 -34.05 30.03
CA ALA A 69 44.19 -34.42 28.98
C ALA A 69 44.20 -35.92 28.54
N ALA A 70 44.40 -36.31 27.27
CA ALA A 70 45.35 -35.78 26.29
C ALA A 70 45.14 -36.30 24.83
N SER A 71 45.82 -35.64 23.89
CA SER A 71 46.46 -36.19 22.67
C SER A 71 45.69 -36.38 21.34
N ALA A 72 46.51 -36.35 20.27
CA ALA A 72 46.34 -36.84 18.89
C ALA A 72 45.33 -36.18 17.92
N ILE A 73 45.87 -35.33 17.02
CA ILE A 73 45.41 -35.21 15.63
C ILE A 73 46.16 -36.26 14.77
N PRO A 74 45.68 -36.64 13.58
CA PRO A 74 46.35 -36.10 12.39
C PRO A 74 45.41 -35.70 11.24
N SER A 75 45.90 -34.78 10.41
CA SER A 75 45.26 -34.34 9.16
C SER A 75 45.67 -35.22 7.98
N LYS A 76 44.85 -35.28 6.93
CA LYS A 76 45.39 -35.26 5.56
C LYS A 76 44.43 -34.60 4.56
N ALA A 77 45.02 -33.78 3.69
CA ALA A 77 44.46 -33.35 2.41
C ALA A 77 45.42 -33.82 1.30
N ASP A 78 45.01 -33.74 0.03
CA ASP A 78 45.92 -33.65 -1.12
C ASP A 78 45.22 -32.94 -2.31
N SER A 79 45.87 -31.90 -2.83
CA SER A 79 45.72 -31.39 -4.22
C SER A 79 46.94 -31.87 -5.05
N PRO A 80 47.17 -31.53 -6.34
CA PRO A 80 47.49 -30.17 -6.89
C PRO A 80 46.64 -29.89 -8.16
N ARG A 81 46.92 -29.06 -9.18
CA ARG A 81 48.03 -28.19 -9.69
C ARG A 81 47.48 -26.76 -9.90
N ASP A 82 48.20 -25.66 -9.69
CA ASP A 82 49.43 -25.10 -10.30
C ASP A 82 49.27 -24.53 -11.72
N ALA A 83 49.25 -23.19 -11.81
CA ALA A 83 50.02 -22.38 -12.77
C ALA A 83 50.11 -20.93 -12.25
N THR A 84 51.30 -20.36 -12.13
CA THR A 84 51.54 -19.03 -11.50
C THR A 84 52.60 -18.23 -12.27
N ALA A 85 52.59 -16.89 -12.09
CA ALA A 85 53.58 -15.88 -12.52
C ALA A 85 53.37 -15.35 -13.96
N ILE A 86 53.85 -14.14 -14.35
CA ILE A 86 54.95 -13.31 -13.84
C ILE A 86 54.55 -11.81 -13.70
N LEU A 87 55.29 -11.05 -12.88
CA LEU A 87 55.27 -9.58 -12.78
C LEU A 87 56.60 -8.96 -13.25
N THR A 88 56.51 -7.98 -14.17
CA THR A 88 57.49 -6.91 -14.50
C THR A 88 56.65 -5.82 -15.21
N ASP A 89 56.38 -4.63 -14.67
CA ASP A 89 57.24 -3.52 -14.19
C ASP A 89 57.64 -2.49 -15.28
N THR A 90 57.72 -1.23 -14.86
CA THR A 90 58.27 -0.01 -15.50
C THR A 90 57.96 0.33 -16.97
N ALA A 91 57.07 1.32 -17.16
CA ALA A 91 57.24 2.40 -18.16
C ALA A 91 56.39 3.63 -17.76
N GLU A 92 56.93 4.84 -17.89
CA GLU A 92 56.28 6.12 -17.55
C GLU A 92 55.64 6.80 -18.76
N ALA A 93 54.50 7.46 -18.58
CA ALA A 93 54.01 8.51 -19.49
C ALA A 93 53.03 9.43 -18.74
N GLU A 94 53.34 10.72 -18.67
CA GLU A 94 52.45 11.76 -18.15
C GLU A 94 51.35 12.12 -19.16
N VAL A 95 50.20 12.62 -18.67
CA VAL A 95 49.62 13.92 -19.08
C VAL A 95 48.41 14.24 -18.17
N SER A 96 48.29 15.51 -17.80
CA SER A 96 47.24 16.04 -16.89
C SER A 96 45.94 16.43 -17.64
N PRO A 97 44.82 16.69 -16.92
CA PRO A 97 43.50 16.91 -17.55
C PRO A 97 43.34 18.32 -18.14
N ALA A 98 42.38 18.46 -19.07
CA ALA A 98 42.07 19.74 -19.72
C ALA A 98 40.55 19.97 -19.92
N GLU A 99 39.97 20.73 -19.00
CA GLU A 99 38.79 21.59 -19.18
C GLU A 99 39.03 22.87 -18.35
N PRO A 100 38.34 24.00 -18.59
CA PRO A 100 37.36 24.29 -19.65
C PRO A 100 37.79 25.48 -20.55
N ALA A 101 36.99 25.79 -21.57
CA ALA A 101 37.11 27.05 -22.32
C ALA A 101 35.73 27.61 -22.69
N ALA A 102 35.50 28.90 -22.44
CA ALA A 102 34.23 29.58 -22.70
C ALA A 102 34.42 30.78 -23.65
N ALA A 103 33.66 30.82 -24.73
CA ALA A 103 33.50 31.94 -25.67
C ALA A 103 32.34 31.63 -26.63
N ALA A 104 31.60 32.57 -27.22
CA ALA A 104 31.34 33.98 -26.86
C ALA A 104 30.06 34.42 -27.60
N VAL A 105 29.40 35.49 -27.13
CA VAL A 105 28.23 36.09 -27.82
C VAL A 105 28.71 37.15 -28.83
N PRO A 106 28.20 37.16 -30.08
CA PRO A 106 28.38 38.29 -30.97
C PRO A 106 27.32 39.38 -30.70
N ASP A 107 27.76 40.52 -30.20
CA ASP A 107 26.98 41.77 -30.19
C ASP A 107 27.10 42.46 -31.57
N SER A 108 26.17 43.35 -31.91
CA SER A 108 26.24 44.16 -33.14
C SER A 108 25.45 45.46 -32.98
N THR A 109 26.15 46.59 -33.19
CA THR A 109 25.80 47.91 -32.67
C THR A 109 24.90 48.76 -33.56
N VAL A 110 24.32 49.79 -32.92
CA VAL A 110 23.31 50.74 -33.44
C VAL A 110 23.98 52.04 -33.93
N PRO A 111 23.34 52.76 -34.88
CA PRO A 111 23.19 54.22 -34.80
C PRO A 111 21.69 54.61 -34.81
N ALA A 112 21.15 55.42 -33.88
CA ALA A 112 21.41 56.83 -33.56
C ALA A 112 20.71 57.80 -34.57
N ALA A 113 20.04 58.89 -34.17
CA ALA A 113 19.94 59.55 -32.84
C ALA A 113 18.64 60.37 -32.63
N SER A 114 18.58 61.05 -31.47
CA SER A 114 17.64 62.14 -31.07
C SER A 114 16.19 61.73 -30.73
N GLU A 115 15.40 62.45 -29.91
CA GLU A 115 15.57 63.63 -29.00
C GLU A 115 14.35 63.62 -28.02
N ALA A 116 14.29 64.19 -26.81
CA ALA A 116 15.27 64.66 -25.81
C ALA A 116 14.55 64.87 -24.44
N ALA A 117 15.01 65.78 -23.57
CA ALA A 117 14.42 66.11 -22.24
C ALA A 117 14.51 67.63 -21.94
N PRO A 118 13.95 68.16 -20.82
CA PRO A 118 14.65 68.08 -19.52
C PRO A 118 13.79 67.95 -18.23
N THR A 119 14.47 67.53 -17.15
CA THR A 119 14.10 67.52 -15.72
C THR A 119 14.58 68.83 -15.00
N PRO A 120 14.62 69.01 -13.64
CA PRO A 120 14.39 68.14 -12.46
C PRO A 120 13.19 68.63 -11.59
N GLN A 121 13.00 68.47 -10.26
CA GLN A 121 13.75 67.98 -9.06
C GLN A 121 12.68 67.58 -7.97
N ALA A 122 12.87 67.20 -6.69
CA ALA A 122 13.98 67.17 -5.71
C ALA A 122 13.73 66.14 -4.56
N ALA A 123 14.56 66.17 -3.51
CA ALA A 123 14.46 65.44 -2.22
C ALA A 123 15.09 66.32 -1.10
N PRO A 124 15.18 65.97 0.22
CA PRO A 124 14.79 64.73 0.92
C PRO A 124 14.01 64.94 2.27
N SER A 125 13.99 63.91 3.14
CA SER A 125 13.29 63.82 4.44
C SER A 125 13.90 64.63 5.60
N PRO A 126 13.20 64.71 6.77
CA PRO A 126 13.58 63.86 7.91
C PRO A 126 12.37 63.22 8.67
N ALA A 127 12.63 62.53 9.78
CA ALA A 127 11.66 61.71 10.53
C ALA A 127 11.27 62.27 11.91
N SER A 128 10.10 61.86 12.43
CA SER A 128 9.69 61.99 13.85
C SER A 128 8.59 60.99 14.26
N THR A 129 8.81 60.29 15.37
CA THR A 129 7.78 59.80 16.33
C THR A 129 7.74 60.78 17.54
N PRO A 130 6.83 60.68 18.54
CA PRO A 130 5.88 59.61 18.87
C PRO A 130 4.43 60.08 19.20
N GLN A 131 3.51 59.13 19.44
CA GLN A 131 2.68 59.06 20.66
C GLN A 131 1.79 57.80 20.67
N ALA A 132 1.23 57.43 21.84
CA ALA A 132 0.40 56.23 22.02
C ALA A 132 -0.76 56.47 23.00
N SER A 133 -1.96 55.96 22.68
CA SER A 133 -3.11 55.69 23.57
C SER A 133 -4.33 55.23 22.74
N PRO A 134 -5.32 54.52 23.31
CA PRO A 134 -5.23 53.53 24.39
C PRO A 134 -5.83 52.16 23.97
N THR A 135 -5.66 51.13 24.80
CA THR A 135 -6.18 49.77 24.54
C THR A 135 -7.67 49.65 24.85
N THR A 136 -8.50 49.27 23.86
CA THR A 136 -9.84 48.72 24.10
C THR A 136 -9.77 47.20 23.98
N GLN A 137 -9.96 46.49 25.11
CA GLN A 137 -10.01 45.02 25.10
C GLN A 137 -11.33 44.54 24.49
N ALA A 138 -11.26 43.81 23.38
CA ALA A 138 -12.40 43.04 22.88
C ALA A 138 -12.63 41.82 23.80
N ALA A 139 -13.85 41.63 24.27
CA ALA A 139 -14.21 40.49 25.11
C ALA A 139 -14.03 39.16 24.32
N PRO A 140 -13.51 38.09 24.96
CA PRO A 140 -13.35 36.80 24.28
C PRO A 140 -14.72 36.20 23.93
N ALA A 141 -14.91 35.86 22.67
CA ALA A 141 -16.10 35.13 22.24
C ALA A 141 -16.15 33.74 22.92
N PRO A 142 -17.34 33.24 23.30
CA PRO A 142 -17.46 31.95 23.97
C PRO A 142 -16.96 30.82 23.07
N GLN A 143 -15.99 30.06 23.56
CA GLN A 143 -15.39 28.95 22.83
C GLN A 143 -16.40 27.80 22.70
N VAL A 144 -16.91 27.59 21.49
CA VAL A 144 -17.71 26.42 21.16
C VAL A 144 -16.79 25.20 21.19
N ALA A 145 -16.94 24.35 22.21
CA ALA A 145 -16.21 23.09 22.29
C ALA A 145 -16.54 22.21 21.06
N PRO A 146 -15.53 21.62 20.38
CA PRO A 146 -15.79 20.75 19.24
C PRO A 146 -16.54 19.51 19.72
N ASN A 147 -17.72 19.29 19.15
CA ASN A 147 -18.53 18.09 19.39
C ASN A 147 -17.89 16.91 18.65
N THR A 148 -16.84 16.33 19.25
CA THR A 148 -16.12 15.18 18.71
C THR A 148 -17.06 13.97 18.70
N ALA A 149 -17.49 13.56 17.51
CA ALA A 149 -18.20 12.30 17.32
C ALA A 149 -17.36 11.15 17.89
N PRO A 150 -17.96 10.12 18.53
CA PRO A 150 -17.22 9.12 19.28
C PRO A 150 -16.17 8.43 18.41
N GLU A 151 -14.90 8.64 18.77
CA GLU A 151 -13.76 8.03 18.09
C GLU A 151 -13.86 6.51 18.19
N ALA A 152 -13.67 5.82 17.06
CA ALA A 152 -13.73 4.36 17.03
C ALA A 152 -12.64 3.78 17.96
N PRO A 153 -12.93 2.72 18.74
CA PRO A 153 -12.02 2.22 19.76
C PRO A 153 -10.66 1.85 19.14
N PRO A 154 -9.54 2.34 19.68
CA PRO A 154 -8.23 2.23 19.04
C PRO A 154 -7.81 0.77 18.87
N LEU A 155 -7.01 0.51 17.83
CA LEU A 155 -6.46 -0.82 17.56
C LEU A 155 -5.80 -1.38 18.83
N PRO A 156 -6.16 -2.60 19.29
CA PRO A 156 -5.82 -3.09 20.64
C PRO A 156 -4.32 -3.32 20.89
N GLN A 157 -3.49 -3.20 19.85
CA GLN A 157 -2.03 -3.15 19.94
C GLN A 157 -1.54 -2.08 18.92
N PRO A 158 -1.56 -0.78 19.27
CA PRO A 158 -1.35 0.29 18.29
C PRO A 158 0.13 0.54 17.98
N LEU A 159 1.08 -0.07 18.69
CA LEU A 159 2.53 0.08 18.44
C LEU A 159 3.14 -1.25 17.98
N GLY A 160 4.25 -1.19 17.24
CA GLY A 160 5.09 -2.36 16.93
C GLY A 160 6.35 -1.98 16.15
N PHE A 161 7.36 -2.85 16.15
CA PHE A 161 8.61 -2.64 15.39
C PHE A 161 8.56 -3.36 14.04
N VAL A 162 8.98 -2.70 12.96
CA VAL A 162 8.97 -3.28 11.60
C VAL A 162 10.19 -4.20 11.41
N ALA A 163 9.93 -5.49 11.24
CA ALA A 163 10.97 -6.49 11.00
C ALA A 163 11.39 -6.57 9.53
N THR A 164 10.44 -6.45 8.60
CA THR A 164 10.72 -6.49 7.15
C THR A 164 9.58 -5.94 6.32
N CYS A 165 9.89 -5.42 5.13
CA CYS A 165 8.92 -5.03 4.10
C CYS A 165 8.85 -6.11 3.00
N PHE A 166 7.65 -6.56 2.65
CA PHE A 166 7.47 -7.60 1.63
C PHE A 166 7.45 -7.04 0.20
N ASP A 167 6.82 -5.89 0.04
CA ASP A 167 6.59 -5.15 -1.21
C ASP A 167 6.53 -3.64 -0.91
N GLY A 168 5.88 -2.82 -1.75
CA GLY A 168 5.74 -1.38 -1.55
C GLY A 168 4.57 -0.93 -0.66
N ASP A 169 3.68 -1.83 -0.19
CA ASP A 169 2.55 -1.47 0.68
C ASP A 169 2.32 -2.41 1.89
N THR A 170 3.03 -3.54 1.98
CA THR A 170 2.86 -4.53 3.04
C THR A 170 4.15 -4.77 3.82
N LEU A 171 4.05 -4.63 5.15
CA LEU A 171 5.13 -4.82 6.11
C LEU A 171 4.79 -5.88 7.16
N LYS A 172 5.82 -6.45 7.78
CA LYS A 172 5.71 -7.42 8.88
C LYS A 172 6.38 -6.86 10.12
N LEU A 173 5.67 -6.94 11.25
CA LEU A 173 6.16 -6.55 12.57
C LEU A 173 6.90 -7.70 13.27
N THR A 174 7.75 -7.38 14.25
CA THR A 174 8.54 -8.35 15.03
C THR A 174 7.67 -9.38 15.76
N ASP A 175 6.51 -8.98 16.27
CA ASP A 175 5.47 -9.83 16.89
C ASP A 175 4.72 -10.74 15.88
N ARG A 176 5.15 -10.75 14.61
CA ARG A 176 4.60 -11.52 13.48
C ARG A 176 3.31 -10.97 12.87
N ARG A 177 2.73 -9.87 13.36
CA ARG A 177 1.61 -9.21 12.67
C ARG A 177 2.04 -8.72 11.28
N VAL A 178 1.18 -8.90 10.28
CA VAL A 178 1.35 -8.34 8.94
C VAL A 178 0.38 -7.17 8.80
N VAL A 179 0.90 -6.03 8.34
CA VAL A 179 0.16 -4.78 8.14
C VAL A 179 0.25 -4.41 6.67
N ARG A 180 -0.88 -4.07 6.07
CA ARG A 180 -0.95 -3.38 4.78
C ARG A 180 -1.29 -1.92 5.01
N LEU A 181 -0.58 -1.04 4.31
CA LEU A 181 -0.89 0.38 4.22
C LEU A 181 -2.26 0.54 3.54
N ALA A 182 -3.25 0.99 4.32
CA ALA A 182 -4.61 1.13 3.86
C ALA A 182 -4.78 2.35 2.94
N GLY A 183 -5.70 2.24 1.97
CA GLY A 183 -5.98 3.29 1.00
C GLY A 183 -4.97 3.43 -0.14
N ILE A 184 -3.91 2.62 -0.17
CA ILE A 184 -2.89 2.62 -1.23
C ILE A 184 -2.72 1.23 -1.82
N ASP A 185 -2.10 1.15 -2.99
CA ASP A 185 -1.64 -0.09 -3.63
C ASP A 185 -0.34 0.19 -4.38
N ALA A 186 0.67 -0.67 -4.19
CA ALA A 186 1.99 -0.52 -4.80
C ALA A 186 2.17 -1.50 -5.97
N PRO A 187 3.11 -1.23 -6.91
CA PRO A 187 3.43 -2.17 -7.98
C PRO A 187 3.92 -3.52 -7.43
N GLU A 188 3.41 -4.61 -7.97
CA GLU A 188 3.63 -5.99 -7.50
C GLU A 188 5.01 -6.53 -7.87
N LEU A 189 5.69 -7.18 -6.91
CA LEU A 189 6.98 -7.84 -7.14
C LEU A 189 6.84 -9.16 -7.93
N ALA A 190 7.94 -9.57 -8.55
CA ALA A 190 8.04 -10.87 -9.22
C ALA A 190 7.76 -12.01 -8.22
N ARG A 191 6.93 -12.99 -8.62
CA ARG A 191 6.56 -14.11 -7.76
C ARG A 191 6.19 -15.34 -8.58
N GLY A 192 7.07 -16.34 -8.56
CA GLY A 192 6.97 -17.55 -9.36
C GLY A 192 7.35 -17.26 -10.81
N ASP A 193 6.51 -17.71 -11.73
CA ASP A 193 6.51 -17.41 -13.17
C ASP A 193 6.18 -15.95 -13.50
N ARG A 194 5.43 -15.26 -12.63
CA ARG A 194 4.97 -13.89 -12.88
C ARG A 194 6.10 -12.88 -12.68
N ARG A 195 6.45 -12.16 -13.77
CA ARG A 195 7.37 -11.02 -13.80
C ARG A 195 6.92 -9.90 -12.87
N GLY A 196 7.90 -9.16 -12.33
CA GLY A 196 7.62 -7.99 -11.49
C GLY A 196 7.09 -6.82 -12.30
N GLN A 197 6.21 -6.03 -11.69
CA GLN A 197 5.77 -4.75 -12.22
C GLN A 197 6.90 -3.71 -12.12
N LEU A 198 6.95 -2.81 -13.09
CA LEU A 198 7.82 -1.64 -13.08
C LEU A 198 7.61 -0.84 -11.78
N PHE A 199 8.71 -0.42 -11.18
CA PHE A 199 8.80 0.32 -9.92
C PHE A 199 8.50 -0.49 -8.63
N ALA A 200 8.21 -1.80 -8.72
CA ALA A 200 7.91 -2.63 -7.55
C ALA A 200 9.09 -2.80 -6.57
N ARG A 201 10.31 -2.91 -7.10
CA ARG A 201 11.55 -3.06 -6.31
C ARG A 201 11.91 -1.73 -5.65
N GLU A 202 11.79 -0.66 -6.41
CA GLU A 202 12.00 0.73 -6.03
C GLU A 202 11.05 1.13 -4.89
N ALA A 203 9.76 0.82 -5.03
CA ALA A 203 8.75 1.03 -3.99
C ALA A 203 9.05 0.24 -2.70
N ARG A 204 9.43 -1.04 -2.80
CA ARG A 204 9.85 -1.83 -1.63
C ARG A 204 11.09 -1.26 -0.96
N VAL A 205 12.09 -0.83 -1.72
CA VAL A 205 13.32 -0.22 -1.18
C VAL A 205 12.99 1.07 -0.45
N GLN A 206 12.11 1.92 -1.00
CA GLN A 206 11.65 3.13 -0.32
C GLN A 206 10.89 2.81 0.98
N LEU A 207 9.96 1.84 0.97
CA LEU A 207 9.23 1.43 2.17
C LEU A 207 10.18 0.92 3.26
N ALA A 208 11.16 0.08 2.88
CA ALA A 208 12.16 -0.44 3.80
C ALA A 208 13.06 0.65 4.38
N ALA A 209 13.53 1.60 3.55
CA ALA A 209 14.36 2.71 3.99
C ALA A 209 13.64 3.67 4.97
N LEU A 210 12.32 3.84 4.82
CA LEU A 210 11.51 4.68 5.70
C LEU A 210 11.13 4.00 7.02
N ALA A 211 10.90 2.68 7.00
CA ALA A 211 10.19 1.99 8.08
C ALA A 211 10.94 0.80 8.72
N GLN A 212 11.87 0.13 8.03
CA GLN A 212 12.47 -1.10 8.58
C GLN A 212 13.33 -0.80 9.81
N GLY A 213 13.16 -1.59 10.88
CA GLY A 213 13.78 -1.36 12.19
C GLY A 213 13.09 -0.29 13.05
N GLN A 214 12.23 0.56 12.47
CA GLN A 214 11.53 1.62 13.22
C GLN A 214 10.39 1.05 14.06
N GLN A 215 10.10 1.72 15.17
CA GLN A 215 8.81 1.59 15.86
C GLN A 215 7.77 2.41 15.10
N VAL A 216 6.61 1.84 14.81
CA VAL A 216 5.51 2.51 14.11
C VAL A 216 4.23 2.46 14.91
N LYS A 217 3.37 3.48 14.74
CA LYS A 217 2.03 3.53 15.31
C LYS A 217 0.99 3.22 14.24
N LEU A 218 0.17 2.20 14.48
CA LEU A 218 -0.95 1.80 13.63
C LEU A 218 -2.19 2.59 14.05
N LEU A 219 -2.73 3.40 13.13
CA LEU A 219 -4.02 4.07 13.27
C LEU A 219 -5.11 3.33 12.48
N GLN A 220 -6.34 3.45 12.95
CA GLN A 220 -7.50 2.90 12.26
C GLN A 220 -7.81 3.72 10.99
N ALA A 221 -7.55 3.13 9.83
CA ALA A 221 -7.76 3.77 8.54
C ALA A 221 -9.23 3.81 8.06
N GLY A 222 -10.15 3.19 8.80
CA GLY A 222 -11.55 3.05 8.38
C GLY A 222 -12.31 2.00 9.20
N VAL A 223 -13.54 1.67 8.77
CA VAL A 223 -14.44 0.73 9.46
C VAL A 223 -13.86 -0.69 9.51
N LYS A 224 -13.03 -1.07 8.53
CA LYS A 224 -12.51 -2.43 8.38
C LYS A 224 -11.05 -2.55 8.82
N HIS A 225 -10.80 -3.20 9.96
CA HIS A 225 -9.46 -3.35 10.55
C HIS A 225 -8.57 -4.44 9.89
N ARG A 226 -9.13 -5.36 9.09
CA ARG A 226 -8.38 -6.45 8.43
C ARG A 226 -8.89 -6.75 7.02
N ASP A 227 -8.01 -7.24 6.14
CA ASP A 227 -8.39 -7.78 4.84
C ASP A 227 -8.75 -9.28 4.87
N LEU A 228 -9.10 -9.85 3.72
CA LEU A 228 -9.47 -11.27 3.59
C LEU A 228 -8.30 -12.25 3.79
N TYR A 229 -7.07 -11.75 3.79
CA TYR A 229 -5.85 -12.51 4.09
C TYR A 229 -5.43 -12.35 5.56
N GLY A 230 -6.25 -11.68 6.38
CA GLY A 230 -5.98 -11.42 7.79
C GLY A 230 -4.96 -10.30 8.06
N ARG A 231 -4.41 -9.64 7.03
CA ARG A 231 -3.51 -8.49 7.21
C ARG A 231 -4.25 -7.36 7.90
N ILE A 232 -3.59 -6.67 8.83
CA ILE A 232 -4.12 -5.46 9.46
C ILE A 232 -4.15 -4.35 8.42
N LEU A 233 -5.27 -3.62 8.32
CA LEU A 233 -5.39 -2.43 7.50
C LEU A 233 -5.20 -1.21 8.40
N ALA A 234 -4.13 -0.44 8.16
CA ALA A 234 -3.77 0.70 8.98
C ALA A 234 -3.28 1.90 8.17
N GLU A 235 -3.44 3.09 8.75
CA GLU A 235 -2.56 4.21 8.47
C GLU A 235 -1.37 4.09 9.44
N VAL A 236 -0.15 4.08 8.91
CA VAL A 236 1.07 3.76 9.67
C VAL A 236 1.86 5.03 9.87
N MET A 237 1.98 5.47 11.11
CA MET A 237 2.74 6.66 11.49
C MET A 237 4.17 6.28 11.89
N LEU A 238 5.13 7.03 11.38
CA LEU A 238 6.54 6.98 11.75
C LEU A 238 6.79 7.67 13.11
N PRO A 239 7.96 7.47 13.76
CA PRO A 239 8.30 8.14 15.02
C PRO A 239 8.23 9.67 14.99
N ASP A 240 8.46 10.26 13.81
CA ASP A 240 8.41 11.71 13.56
C ASP A 240 6.98 12.25 13.32
N GLY A 241 5.95 11.40 13.46
CA GLY A 241 4.55 11.78 13.28
C GLY A 241 4.08 11.86 11.82
N ARG A 242 4.91 11.55 10.82
CA ARG A 242 4.49 11.49 9.42
C ARG A 242 3.76 10.19 9.08
N SER A 243 2.78 10.28 8.18
CA SER A 243 2.06 9.12 7.64
C SER A 243 2.87 8.44 6.54
N LEU A 244 3.21 7.17 6.73
CA LEU A 244 3.93 6.35 5.75
C LEU A 244 3.09 6.12 4.50
N ASN A 245 1.76 5.96 4.65
CA ASN A 245 0.81 5.84 3.54
C ASN A 245 0.89 7.06 2.63
N GLU A 246 0.92 8.27 3.21
CA GLU A 246 1.08 9.52 2.48
C GLU A 246 2.44 9.63 1.78
N ILE A 247 3.55 9.31 2.46
CA ILE A 247 4.89 9.41 1.86
C ILE A 247 5.01 8.50 0.63
N MET A 248 4.47 7.28 0.70
CA MET A 248 4.52 6.34 -0.43
C MET A 248 3.74 6.85 -1.65
N VAL A 249 2.57 7.49 -1.48
CA VAL A 249 1.81 8.08 -2.59
C VAL A 249 2.44 9.40 -3.07
N ARG A 250 2.82 10.29 -2.14
CA ARG A 250 3.46 11.59 -2.41
C ARG A 250 4.72 11.44 -3.26
N ASN A 251 5.49 10.36 -3.07
CA ASN A 251 6.72 10.09 -3.83
C ASN A 251 6.48 9.31 -5.13
N GLY A 252 5.24 8.91 -5.43
CA GLY A 252 4.91 8.07 -6.59
C GLY A 252 5.43 6.63 -6.48
N ALA A 253 5.54 6.08 -5.26
CA ALA A 253 5.91 4.69 -5.02
C ALA A 253 4.69 3.77 -4.81
N ALA A 254 3.51 4.35 -4.59
CA ALA A 254 2.21 3.68 -4.58
C ALA A 254 1.15 4.61 -5.20
N TYR A 255 0.02 4.06 -5.64
CA TYR A 255 -1.15 4.83 -6.08
C TYR A 255 -2.30 4.73 -5.06
N PHE A 256 -3.21 5.70 -5.10
CA PHE A 256 -4.42 5.72 -4.28
C PHE A 256 -5.35 4.57 -4.70
N TYR A 257 -5.83 3.81 -3.71
CA TYR A 257 -6.65 2.62 -3.87
C TYR A 257 -7.94 2.76 -3.06
N PRO A 258 -9.01 3.34 -3.64
CA PRO A 258 -10.21 3.74 -2.90
C PRO A 258 -10.99 2.53 -2.39
N HIS A 259 -11.56 2.67 -1.20
CA HIS A 259 -12.41 1.68 -0.54
C HIS A 259 -13.53 2.39 0.21
N ARG A 260 -14.76 1.90 0.07
CA ARG A 260 -15.95 2.43 0.79
C ARG A 260 -15.78 2.40 2.32
N ASP A 261 -15.03 1.43 2.81
CA ASP A 261 -14.78 1.21 4.24
C ASP A 261 -13.67 2.13 4.80
N LEU A 262 -12.98 2.92 3.96
CA LEU A 262 -11.86 3.80 4.37
C LEU A 262 -12.37 5.16 4.85
N SER A 263 -11.68 5.76 5.82
CA SER A 263 -11.91 7.15 6.26
C SER A 263 -11.97 8.11 5.07
N PRO A 264 -13.02 8.94 4.94
CA PRO A 264 -13.08 9.98 3.91
C PRO A 264 -11.89 10.94 3.96
N GLN A 265 -11.43 11.28 5.17
CA GLN A 265 -10.27 12.16 5.39
C GLN A 265 -8.96 11.53 4.94
N LEU A 266 -8.79 10.20 5.07
CA LEU A 266 -7.64 9.50 4.50
C LEU A 266 -7.76 9.39 2.97
N GLN A 267 -8.96 9.12 2.44
CA GLN A 267 -9.17 9.06 0.98
C GLN A 267 -8.81 10.38 0.31
N GLU A 268 -9.24 11.52 0.84
CA GLU A 268 -8.98 12.82 0.20
C GLU A 268 -7.51 13.27 0.32
N ARG A 269 -6.84 12.99 1.45
CA ARG A 269 -5.39 13.21 1.58
C ARG A 269 -4.61 12.40 0.54
N LEU A 270 -4.87 11.10 0.43
CA LEU A 270 -4.18 10.23 -0.53
C LEU A 270 -4.53 10.58 -1.99
N ARG A 271 -5.77 10.99 -2.29
CA ARG A 271 -6.17 11.46 -3.62
C ARG A 271 -5.44 12.74 -4.02
N THR A 272 -5.33 13.70 -3.10
CA THR A 272 -4.60 14.97 -3.30
C THR A 272 -3.11 14.72 -3.55
N LEU A 273 -2.47 13.90 -2.70
CA LEU A 273 -1.05 13.56 -2.87
C LEU A 273 -0.77 12.75 -4.14
N GLN A 274 -1.73 11.95 -4.62
CA GLN A 274 -1.63 11.32 -5.94
C GLN A 274 -1.65 12.36 -7.05
N HIS A 275 -2.53 13.37 -6.99
CA HIS A 275 -2.61 14.44 -8.00
C HIS A 275 -1.29 15.23 -8.07
N GLU A 276 -0.69 15.58 -6.92
CA GLU A 276 0.65 16.18 -6.85
C GLU A 276 1.73 15.28 -7.49
N ALA A 277 1.82 14.02 -7.05
CA ALA A 277 2.85 13.10 -7.51
C ALA A 277 2.75 12.80 -9.02
N ILE A 278 1.53 12.79 -9.55
CA ILE A 278 1.22 12.69 -10.97
C ILE A 278 1.70 13.94 -11.73
N ALA A 279 1.32 15.14 -11.26
CA ALA A 279 1.65 16.39 -11.94
C ALA A 279 3.17 16.64 -12.01
N GLU A 280 3.88 16.36 -10.91
CA GLU A 280 5.33 16.45 -10.82
C GLU A 280 6.07 15.19 -11.35
N ARG A 281 5.33 14.20 -11.87
CA ARG A 281 5.90 12.97 -12.46
C ARG A 281 6.81 12.17 -11.51
N ARG A 282 6.58 12.27 -10.20
CA ARG A 282 7.40 11.63 -9.15
C ARG A 282 7.33 10.09 -9.25
N GLY A 283 8.44 9.42 -8.92
CA GLY A 283 8.50 7.95 -8.84
C GLY A 283 8.06 7.24 -10.12
N MET A 284 7.13 6.29 -9.99
CA MET A 284 6.63 5.50 -11.12
C MET A 284 5.93 6.35 -12.20
N TRP A 285 5.37 7.52 -11.85
CA TRP A 285 4.55 8.32 -12.76
C TRP A 285 5.35 8.84 -13.95
N GLY A 286 6.61 9.25 -13.76
CA GLY A 286 7.46 9.77 -14.84
C GLY A 286 7.69 8.79 -15.98
N PHE A 287 7.93 7.51 -15.66
CA PHE A 287 8.05 6.46 -16.67
C PHE A 287 6.67 5.99 -17.15
N LEU A 288 5.74 5.68 -16.23
CA LEU A 288 4.43 5.11 -16.59
C LEU A 288 3.68 5.99 -17.59
N LEU A 289 3.73 7.31 -17.40
CA LEU A 289 3.07 8.31 -18.25
C LEU A 289 3.85 8.68 -19.53
N SER A 290 5.02 8.06 -19.78
CA SER A 290 5.72 8.14 -21.07
C SER A 290 5.46 6.91 -21.96
N GLN A 291 4.99 5.80 -21.36
CA GLN A 291 4.77 4.54 -22.09
C GLN A 291 3.54 4.60 -23.02
N PRO A 292 3.50 3.78 -24.09
CA PRO A 292 2.33 3.69 -24.98
C PRO A 292 1.02 3.43 -24.24
N VAL A 293 1.07 2.58 -23.20
CA VAL A 293 -0.09 2.19 -22.38
C VAL A 293 -0.76 3.36 -21.65
N ALA A 294 -0.04 4.48 -21.44
CA ALA A 294 -0.65 5.70 -20.90
C ALA A 294 -1.69 6.32 -21.85
N LYS A 295 -1.58 6.07 -23.16
CA LYS A 295 -2.44 6.60 -24.22
C LYS A 295 -3.63 5.69 -24.58
N ASN A 296 -3.71 4.50 -23.97
CA ASN A 296 -4.84 3.59 -24.17
C ASN A 296 -6.11 4.16 -23.52
N THR A 297 -7.29 3.81 -24.03
CA THR A 297 -8.56 4.14 -23.36
C THR A 297 -8.85 3.13 -22.25
N TYR A 298 -9.57 3.56 -21.21
CA TYR A 298 -9.94 2.72 -20.08
C TYR A 298 -11.43 2.80 -19.73
N LEU A 299 -11.95 1.70 -19.21
CA LEU A 299 -13.33 1.53 -18.75
C LEU A 299 -13.37 1.34 -17.23
N GLY A 300 -13.96 2.30 -16.52
CA GLY A 300 -14.24 2.27 -15.09
C GLY A 300 -15.58 1.61 -14.74
N ASN A 301 -15.64 1.00 -13.55
CA ASN A 301 -16.88 0.59 -12.90
C ASN A 301 -17.14 1.46 -11.66
N LYS A 302 -18.19 2.30 -11.71
CA LYS A 302 -18.52 3.26 -10.64
C LYS A 302 -18.98 2.61 -9.32
N GLU A 303 -19.37 1.34 -9.32
CA GLU A 303 -19.73 0.64 -8.07
C GLU A 303 -18.47 0.24 -7.26
N SER A 304 -17.34 -0.06 -7.95
CA SER A 304 -16.09 -0.53 -7.34
C SER A 304 -14.93 0.47 -7.38
N LEU A 305 -15.03 1.55 -8.16
CA LEU A 305 -13.95 2.50 -8.45
C LEU A 305 -12.68 1.79 -8.98
N ARG A 306 -12.87 0.75 -9.79
CA ARG A 306 -11.78 0.08 -10.52
C ARG A 306 -11.91 0.28 -12.02
N PHE A 307 -10.77 0.48 -12.68
CA PHE A 307 -10.68 0.67 -14.12
C PHE A 307 -9.89 -0.46 -14.79
N PHE A 308 -10.23 -0.72 -16.05
CA PHE A 308 -9.77 -1.82 -16.87
C PHE A 308 -9.40 -1.25 -18.26
N PRO A 309 -8.41 -1.80 -18.99
CA PRO A 309 -8.25 -1.49 -20.41
C PRO A 309 -9.57 -1.75 -21.17
N SER A 310 -9.98 -0.85 -22.07
CA SER A 310 -11.29 -0.93 -22.75
C SER A 310 -11.48 -2.21 -23.58
N ASP A 311 -10.38 -2.79 -24.05
CA ASP A 311 -10.26 -4.03 -24.82
C ASP A 311 -10.28 -5.30 -23.96
N CYS A 312 -10.10 -5.19 -22.64
CA CYS A 312 -10.07 -6.35 -21.73
C CYS A 312 -11.45 -7.02 -21.60
N ALA A 313 -11.50 -8.35 -21.61
CA ALA A 313 -12.73 -9.13 -21.58
C ALA A 313 -13.56 -8.87 -20.31
N GLU A 314 -12.90 -8.79 -19.15
CA GLU A 314 -13.52 -8.48 -17.85
C GLU A 314 -14.21 -7.11 -17.85
N ALA A 315 -13.66 -6.13 -18.60
CA ALA A 315 -14.25 -4.81 -18.72
C ALA A 315 -15.64 -4.87 -19.40
N GLN A 316 -15.85 -5.81 -20.31
CA GLN A 316 -17.13 -5.98 -21.00
C GLN A 316 -18.23 -6.55 -20.09
N SER A 317 -17.86 -7.24 -19.00
CA SER A 317 -18.82 -7.70 -17.97
C SER A 317 -19.49 -6.56 -17.19
N ILE A 318 -18.93 -5.34 -17.23
CA ILE A 318 -19.44 -4.19 -16.49
C ILE A 318 -20.81 -3.78 -17.06
N ARG A 319 -21.85 -3.86 -16.21
CA ARG A 319 -23.23 -3.43 -16.51
C ARG A 319 -23.23 -2.01 -17.10
N PRO A 320 -23.90 -1.73 -18.24
CA PRO A 320 -23.82 -0.45 -18.92
C PRO A 320 -24.05 0.78 -18.02
N ARG A 321 -25.06 0.73 -17.13
CA ARG A 321 -25.36 1.80 -16.15
C ARG A 321 -24.21 2.15 -15.18
N ASN A 322 -23.20 1.29 -15.05
CA ASN A 322 -22.07 1.43 -14.13
C ASN A 322 -20.75 1.78 -14.84
N ARG A 323 -20.74 1.77 -16.17
CA ARG A 323 -19.58 2.11 -17.01
C ARG A 323 -19.25 3.60 -16.89
N VAL A 324 -17.96 3.92 -16.84
CA VAL A 324 -17.39 5.27 -16.95
C VAL A 324 -16.22 5.17 -17.93
N TYR A 325 -16.14 6.04 -18.93
CA TYR A 325 -15.09 5.97 -19.95
C TYR A 325 -14.00 7.01 -19.66
N PHE A 326 -12.75 6.62 -19.85
CA PHE A 326 -11.55 7.43 -19.68
C PHE A 326 -10.77 7.44 -20.99
N GLY A 327 -10.35 8.62 -21.46
CA GLY A 327 -9.67 8.77 -22.74
C GLY A 327 -8.22 8.28 -22.69
N ASN A 328 -7.59 8.35 -21.52
CA ASN A 328 -6.22 7.92 -21.28
C ASN A 328 -6.05 7.37 -19.84
N LEU A 329 -4.85 6.89 -19.47
CA LEU A 329 -4.54 6.34 -18.15
C LEU A 329 -4.59 7.39 -17.02
N MET A 330 -4.21 8.64 -17.34
CA MET A 330 -4.20 9.77 -16.40
C MET A 330 -5.61 10.07 -15.91
N ASP A 331 -6.58 10.15 -16.83
CA ASP A 331 -7.98 10.50 -16.52
C ASP A 331 -8.56 9.58 -15.44
N ALA A 332 -8.26 8.27 -15.52
CA ALA A 332 -8.75 7.27 -14.58
C ALA A 332 -8.17 7.48 -13.17
N PHE A 333 -6.87 7.73 -13.05
CA PHE A 333 -6.22 8.04 -11.76
C PHE A 333 -6.62 9.41 -11.20
N MET A 334 -6.78 10.43 -12.05
CA MET A 334 -7.20 11.76 -11.64
C MET A 334 -8.67 11.75 -11.16
N ALA A 335 -9.53 10.97 -11.80
CA ALA A 335 -10.90 10.66 -11.34
C ALA A 335 -10.95 9.80 -10.06
N GLY A 336 -9.79 9.41 -9.50
CA GLY A 336 -9.70 8.65 -8.25
C GLY A 336 -10.04 7.16 -8.38
N TYR A 337 -9.99 6.59 -9.59
CA TYR A 337 -10.11 5.14 -9.80
C TYR A 337 -8.74 4.47 -9.72
N ALA A 338 -8.71 3.18 -9.40
CA ALA A 338 -7.49 2.37 -9.37
C ALA A 338 -7.55 1.20 -10.37
N PRO A 339 -6.41 0.67 -10.84
CA PRO A 339 -6.37 -0.45 -11.77
C PRO A 339 -7.03 -1.72 -11.21
N ALA A 340 -7.73 -2.45 -12.07
CA ALA A 340 -8.24 -3.77 -11.78
C ALA A 340 -7.13 -4.82 -12.00
N ARG A 341 -6.68 -5.46 -10.92
CA ARG A 341 -5.61 -6.49 -10.89
C ARG A 341 -5.85 -7.74 -11.77
N VAL A 342 -7.00 -7.86 -12.43
CA VAL A 342 -7.34 -8.96 -13.35
C VAL A 342 -6.87 -8.71 -14.79
N CYS A 343 -6.75 -7.45 -15.23
CA CYS A 343 -6.27 -7.09 -16.57
C CYS A 343 -4.85 -6.53 -16.47
N PRO A 344 -3.79 -7.32 -16.74
CA PRO A 344 -2.41 -6.86 -16.63
C PRO A 344 -2.06 -5.90 -17.78
N PHE A 345 -2.09 -4.60 -17.50
CA PHE A 345 -1.58 -3.55 -18.41
C PHE A 345 -0.33 -2.84 -17.87
N TRP A 346 -0.03 -2.98 -16.58
CA TRP A 346 1.11 -2.30 -15.96
C TRP A 346 2.42 -2.80 -16.59
N PRO A 347 3.34 -1.93 -17.03
CA PRO A 347 4.62 -2.36 -17.61
C PRO A 347 5.37 -3.27 -16.65
N VAL A 348 5.94 -4.36 -17.15
CA VAL A 348 6.77 -5.29 -16.35
C VAL A 348 8.24 -4.90 -16.44
N THR A 349 9.03 -5.25 -15.43
CA THR A 349 10.50 -5.17 -15.52
C THR A 349 11.00 -6.07 -16.66
N PRO A 350 12.04 -5.67 -17.42
CA PRO A 350 12.64 -6.44 -18.52
C PRO A 350 12.94 -7.91 -18.20
#